data_AF-A0A368U4I0-F1
#
_entry.id   AF-A0A368U4I0-F1
#
_cell.length_a   1.000
_cell.length_b   1.000
_cell.length_c   1.000
_cell.angle_alpha   90.00
_cell.angle_beta   90.00
_cell.angle_gamma   90.00
#
_symmetry.space_group_name_H-M   'P 1'
#
loop_
_entity.id
_entity.type
_entity.pdbx_description
1 polymer ?
#
loop_
_entity_poly.entity_id
_entity_poly.type
_entity_poly.pdbx_seq_one_letter_code
_entity_poly.pdbx_strand_id
1 'polypeptide(L)'
;MLQRHFFHGFIILLVSLWLAGCASPHYLQLSPQRSASVPQVGQGQAVTVIAQDGRDSDIIGNRTGRGMSSAHITVSSHELIPHLQKEAERAVRDMGFTPTQEAAEGRPSLVLVLDNLAYVRGDSGQALIDEARLEAVFRAEASHQGTTYIGTYTSRRTQGYAIKPDRDSNTRMLNDLLSDGLDRAFGDPELAGLLAR
;
A
#
# COMPACT_ATOMS: atom_id res chain seq x y z
N MET A 1 45.06 5.02 52.77
CA MET A 1 44.48 4.11 51.75
C MET A 1 42.96 4.26 51.68
N LEU A 2 42.42 5.47 51.47
CA LEU A 2 40.96 5.70 51.42
C LEU A 2 40.50 6.61 50.27
N GLN A 3 41.38 6.91 49.30
CA GLN A 3 41.05 7.72 48.12
C GLN A 3 40.87 6.89 46.84
N ARG A 4 41.25 5.60 46.84
CA ARG A 4 41.13 4.74 45.65
C ARG A 4 39.73 4.17 45.44
N HIS A 5 38.89 4.12 46.48
CA HIS A 5 37.53 3.54 46.38
C HIS A 5 36.48 4.54 45.88
N PHE A 6 36.70 5.85 46.06
CA PHE A 6 35.75 6.87 45.61
C PHE A 6 35.76 7.05 44.08
N PHE A 7 36.92 6.86 43.44
CA PHE A 7 37.06 7.03 41.99
C PHE A 7 36.47 5.86 41.19
N HIS A 8 36.38 4.67 41.78
CA HIS A 8 35.79 3.49 41.13
C HIS A 8 34.26 3.47 41.19
N GLY A 9 33.65 4.13 42.18
CA GLY A 9 32.20 4.27 42.27
C GLY A 9 31.60 5.21 41.21
N PHE A 10 32.36 6.22 40.77
CA PHE A 10 31.90 7.18 39.78
C PHE A 10 31.98 6.67 38.33
N ILE A 11 32.91 5.74 38.04
CA ILE A 11 33.08 5.16 36.70
C ILE A 11 31.97 4.13 36.39
N ILE A 12 31.40 3.48 37.40
CA ILE A 12 30.32 2.49 37.19
C ILE A 12 28.97 3.16 36.86
N LEU A 13 28.77 4.42 37.23
CA LEU A 13 27.51 5.14 37.01
C LEU A 13 27.40 5.80 35.62
N LEU A 14 28.49 5.83 34.84
CA LEU A 14 28.55 6.47 33.51
C LEU A 14 28.34 5.50 32.33
N VAL A 15 28.21 4.19 32.58
CA VAL A 15 28.08 3.16 31.51
C VAL A 15 26.63 2.79 31.20
N SER A 16 25.65 3.19 32.01
CA SER A 16 24.25 2.72 31.87
C SER A 16 23.35 3.57 30.95
N LEU A 17 23.85 4.60 30.28
CA LEU A 17 23.01 5.60 29.60
C LEU A 17 23.14 5.66 28.06
N TRP A 18 23.27 4.52 27.38
CA TRP A 18 23.20 4.46 25.91
C TRP A 18 22.40 3.26 25.38
N LEU A 19 21.30 2.87 26.05
CA LEU A 19 20.24 2.06 25.44
C LEU A 19 19.16 2.98 24.87
N ALA A 20 19.54 3.92 24.00
CA ALA A 20 18.60 4.50 23.06
C ALA A 20 18.24 3.39 22.07
N GLY A 21 17.15 2.66 22.34
CA GLY A 21 16.63 1.67 21.42
C GLY A 21 16.28 2.36 20.11
N CYS A 22 17.12 2.21 19.09
CA CYS A 22 16.81 2.60 17.73
C CYS A 22 15.60 1.78 17.27
N ALA A 23 14.40 2.34 17.43
CA ALA A 23 13.23 1.86 16.72
C ALA A 23 13.44 2.21 15.25
N SER A 24 14.13 1.32 14.52
CA SER A 24 14.40 1.50 13.11
C SER A 24 13.07 1.59 12.34
N PRO A 25 12.91 2.61 11.47
CA PRO A 25 11.78 2.70 10.56
C PRO A 25 11.64 1.43 9.73
N HIS A 26 10.41 0.98 9.51
CA HIS A 26 10.14 -0.26 8.81
C HIS A 26 9.67 0.03 7.38
N TYR A 27 10.59 -0.11 6.42
CA TYR A 27 10.27 0.01 4.99
C TYR A 27 9.72 -1.31 4.46
N LEU A 28 8.54 -1.27 3.84
CA LEU A 28 7.92 -2.43 3.19
C LEU A 28 7.98 -2.25 1.68
N GLN A 29 8.52 -3.26 1.01
CA GLN A 29 8.50 -3.37 -0.45
C GLN A 29 7.31 -4.23 -0.83
N LEU A 30 6.38 -3.61 -1.57
CA LEU A 30 5.13 -4.23 -1.99
C LEU A 30 5.15 -4.44 -3.50
N SER A 31 4.57 -5.55 -3.94
CA SER A 31 4.42 -5.89 -5.35
C SER A 31 3.09 -6.63 -5.52
N PRO A 32 1.96 -5.96 -5.32
CA PRO A 32 0.65 -6.58 -5.43
C PRO A 32 0.37 -7.01 -6.87
N GLN A 33 -0.37 -8.09 -7.02
CA GLN A 33 -0.75 -8.66 -8.31
C GLN A 33 -2.22 -9.07 -8.27
N ARG A 34 -3.00 -8.65 -9.27
CA ARG A 34 -4.39 -9.06 -9.47
C ARG A 34 -4.46 -10.58 -9.65
N SER A 35 -5.41 -11.22 -8.99
CA SER A 35 -5.69 -12.64 -9.09
C SER A 35 -6.99 -12.94 -9.86
N ALA A 36 -7.96 -12.03 -9.84
CA ALA A 36 -9.30 -12.24 -10.41
C ALA A 36 -9.39 -11.95 -11.90
N SER A 37 -9.99 -12.84 -12.70
CA SER A 37 -10.16 -12.66 -14.15
C SER A 37 -10.81 -11.32 -14.51
N VAL A 38 -10.41 -10.75 -15.66
CA VAL A 38 -10.89 -9.46 -16.17
C VAL A 38 -11.77 -9.63 -17.41
N PRO A 39 -12.73 -8.72 -17.66
CA PRO A 39 -13.54 -8.72 -18.89
C PRO A 39 -12.68 -8.61 -20.15
N GLN A 40 -12.92 -9.47 -21.15
CA GLN A 40 -12.19 -9.49 -22.42
C GLN A 40 -12.91 -8.63 -23.47
N VAL A 41 -12.77 -7.30 -23.40
CA VAL A 41 -13.54 -6.36 -24.23
C VAL A 41 -12.70 -5.51 -25.17
N GLY A 42 -11.37 -5.51 -25.05
CA GLY A 42 -10.52 -4.48 -25.67
C GLY A 42 -10.17 -4.64 -27.15
N GLN A 43 -10.30 -5.83 -27.74
CA GLN A 43 -10.13 -6.08 -29.20
C GLN A 43 -8.85 -5.47 -29.84
N GLY A 44 -7.76 -5.32 -29.08
CA GLY A 44 -6.49 -4.75 -29.53
C GLY A 44 -6.39 -3.22 -29.48
N GLN A 45 -7.45 -2.50 -29.10
CA GLN A 45 -7.49 -1.04 -29.01
C GLN A 45 -6.40 -0.51 -28.07
N ALA A 46 -5.70 0.53 -28.49
CA ALA A 46 -4.67 1.16 -27.67
C ALA A 46 -5.31 2.00 -26.54
N VAL A 47 -4.81 1.87 -25.32
CA VAL A 47 -5.30 2.60 -24.14
C VAL A 47 -4.12 3.23 -23.40
N THR A 48 -4.24 4.50 -23.04
CA THR A 48 -3.27 5.15 -22.16
C THR A 48 -3.51 4.69 -20.72
N VAL A 49 -2.53 4.09 -20.06
CA VAL A 49 -2.65 3.59 -18.69
C VAL A 49 -1.60 4.25 -17.81
N ILE A 50 -2.04 4.91 -16.73
CA ILE A 50 -1.17 5.58 -15.77
C ILE A 50 -1.56 5.15 -14.36
N ALA A 51 -0.59 4.72 -13.57
CA ALA A 51 -0.73 4.54 -12.13
C ALA A 51 -0.05 5.71 -11.39
N GLN A 52 -0.71 6.22 -10.35
CA GLN A 52 -0.21 7.34 -9.58
C GLN A 52 -0.44 7.14 -8.08
N ASP A 53 0.42 7.77 -7.27
CA ASP A 53 0.19 7.86 -5.84
C ASP A 53 -0.69 9.07 -5.54
N GLY A 54 -1.84 8.82 -4.93
CA GLY A 54 -2.74 9.85 -4.41
C GLY A 54 -2.66 9.99 -2.89
N ARG A 55 -1.84 9.17 -2.20
CA ARG A 55 -1.73 9.21 -0.74
C ARG A 55 -1.08 10.51 -0.27
N ASP A 56 -1.51 10.99 0.88
CA ASP A 56 -0.92 12.15 1.55
C ASP A 56 0.49 11.87 2.12
N SER A 57 0.85 10.60 2.32
CA SER A 57 2.13 10.19 2.93
C SER A 57 2.55 8.76 2.57
N ASP A 58 3.87 8.55 2.53
CA ASP A 58 4.48 7.21 2.51
C ASP A 58 4.34 6.47 3.85
N ILE A 59 4.08 7.19 4.94
CA ILE A 59 3.83 6.60 6.26
C ILE A 59 2.37 6.13 6.30
N ILE A 60 2.19 4.81 6.25
CA ILE A 60 0.85 4.21 6.27
C ILE A 60 0.36 3.93 7.68
N GLY A 61 1.22 4.08 8.68
CA GLY A 61 0.85 3.82 10.06
C GLY A 61 2.02 3.73 11.03
N ASN A 62 1.73 3.29 12.24
CA ASN A 62 2.74 3.01 13.26
C ASN A 62 2.51 1.63 13.86
N ARG A 63 3.60 0.95 14.18
CA ARG A 63 3.56 -0.41 14.71
C ARG A 63 2.98 -0.43 16.13
N THR A 64 3.09 0.65 16.89
CA THR A 64 2.82 0.67 18.34
C THR A 64 1.51 1.35 18.72
N GLY A 65 0.66 1.71 17.76
CA GLY A 65 -0.61 2.41 17.98
C GLY A 65 -0.50 3.78 18.66
N ARG A 66 0.71 4.32 18.88
CA ARG A 66 0.94 5.55 19.63
C ARG A 66 1.44 6.64 18.69
N GLY A 67 0.74 7.78 18.65
CA GLY A 67 1.00 8.89 17.73
C GLY A 67 2.41 9.51 17.80
N MET A 68 3.15 9.27 18.89
CA MET A 68 4.53 9.74 19.08
C MET A 68 5.59 8.63 18.90
N SER A 69 5.23 7.49 18.28
CA SER A 69 6.15 6.37 18.12
C SER A 69 6.99 6.48 16.85
N SER A 70 8.31 6.38 16.99
CA SER A 70 9.27 6.29 15.88
C SER A 70 9.22 4.98 15.07
N ALA A 71 8.40 4.01 15.48
CA ALA A 71 8.23 2.74 14.79
C ALA A 71 7.19 2.86 13.66
N HIS A 72 7.46 3.74 12.69
CA HIS A 72 6.63 3.94 11.52
C HIS A 72 6.69 2.75 10.56
N ILE A 73 5.56 2.47 9.92
CA ILE A 73 5.48 1.58 8.78
C ILE A 73 5.43 2.46 7.53
N THR A 74 6.42 2.33 6.67
CA THR A 74 6.62 3.17 5.51
C THR A 74 6.56 2.34 4.24
N VAL A 75 5.77 2.78 3.27
CA VAL A 75 5.68 2.22 1.93
C VAL A 75 5.97 3.35 0.95
N SER A 76 7.12 3.25 0.28
CA SER A 76 7.61 4.28 -0.64
C SER A 76 6.78 4.31 -1.94
N SER A 77 6.25 5.48 -2.31
CA SER A 77 5.64 5.70 -3.63
C SER A 77 6.58 5.32 -4.76
N HIS A 78 7.87 5.66 -4.62
CA HIS A 78 8.88 5.44 -5.66
C HIS A 78 9.09 3.96 -5.96
N GLU A 79 8.90 3.09 -4.96
CA GLU A 79 8.96 1.64 -5.16
C GLU A 79 7.59 1.08 -5.58
N LEU A 80 6.50 1.47 -4.93
CA LEU A 80 5.18 0.89 -5.15
C LEU A 80 4.54 1.27 -6.49
N ILE A 81 4.60 2.55 -6.90
CA ILE A 81 3.88 3.00 -8.10
C ILE A 81 4.38 2.30 -9.38
N PRO A 82 5.68 2.08 -9.60
CA PRO A 82 6.14 1.26 -10.72
C PRO A 82 5.58 -0.17 -10.75
N HIS A 83 5.32 -0.79 -9.59
CA HIS A 83 4.67 -2.09 -9.52
C HIS A 83 3.18 -2.01 -9.89
N LEU A 84 2.47 -0.99 -9.38
CA LEU A 84 1.08 -0.74 -9.75
C LEU A 84 0.91 -0.40 -11.23
N GLN A 85 1.84 0.37 -11.82
CA GLN A 85 1.85 0.67 -13.26
C GLN A 85 1.92 -0.60 -14.08
N LYS A 86 2.91 -1.47 -13.80
CA LYS A 86 3.09 -2.74 -14.51
C LYS A 86 1.86 -3.64 -14.37
N GLU A 87 1.27 -3.67 -13.18
CA GLU A 87 0.10 -4.47 -12.89
C GLU A 87 -1.16 -3.94 -13.58
N ALA A 88 -1.35 -2.62 -13.64
CA ALA A 88 -2.42 -1.97 -14.38
C ALA A 88 -2.30 -2.22 -15.89
N GLU A 89 -1.10 -2.08 -16.46
CA GLU A 89 -0.84 -2.42 -17.86
C GLU A 89 -1.10 -3.91 -18.14
N ARG A 90 -0.70 -4.80 -17.22
CA ARG A 90 -0.99 -6.23 -17.34
C ARG A 90 -2.49 -6.49 -17.32
N ALA A 91 -3.24 -5.88 -16.39
CA ALA A 91 -4.68 -6.06 -16.31
C ALA A 91 -5.42 -5.54 -17.56
N VAL A 92 -5.03 -4.36 -18.08
CA VAL A 92 -5.60 -3.80 -19.32
C VAL A 92 -5.23 -4.64 -20.54
N ARG A 93 -4.01 -5.18 -20.59
CA ARG A 93 -3.60 -6.15 -21.62
C ARG A 93 -4.42 -7.43 -21.53
N ASP A 94 -4.61 -7.94 -20.32
CA ASP A 94 -5.44 -9.10 -20.05
C ASP A 94 -6.87 -8.82 -20.47
N MET A 95 -7.41 -7.60 -20.38
CA MET A 95 -8.74 -7.24 -20.93
C MET A 95 -8.80 -7.22 -22.46
N GLY A 96 -7.68 -7.44 -23.15
CA GLY A 96 -7.59 -7.46 -24.60
C GLY A 96 -7.23 -6.11 -25.24
N PHE A 97 -6.82 -5.10 -24.47
CA PHE A 97 -6.32 -3.82 -25.00
C PHE A 97 -4.80 -3.84 -25.22
N THR A 98 -4.28 -2.80 -25.89
CA THR A 98 -2.83 -2.55 -26.01
C THR A 98 -2.44 -1.35 -25.12
N PRO A 99 -1.90 -1.57 -23.91
CA PRO A 99 -1.57 -0.47 -23.01
C PRO A 99 -0.35 0.32 -23.50
N THR A 100 -0.38 1.63 -23.28
CA THR A 100 0.74 2.56 -23.48
C THR A 100 0.71 3.63 -22.39
N GLN A 101 1.83 4.29 -22.11
CA GLN A 101 1.87 5.47 -21.24
C GLN A 101 1.77 6.78 -22.03
N GLU A 102 1.86 6.71 -23.36
CA GLU A 102 1.73 7.89 -24.21
C GLU A 102 0.27 8.33 -24.29
N ALA A 103 0.02 9.60 -24.02
CA ALA A 103 -1.26 10.23 -24.29
C ALA A 103 -1.40 10.51 -25.79
N ALA A 104 -2.61 10.35 -26.34
CA ALA A 104 -2.95 10.87 -27.66
C ALA A 104 -4.41 11.32 -27.67
N GLU A 105 -4.72 12.27 -28.54
CA GLU A 105 -6.07 12.79 -28.71
C GLU A 105 -7.03 11.67 -29.14
N GLY A 106 -8.19 11.59 -28.47
CA GLY A 106 -9.21 10.58 -28.74
C GLY A 106 -8.89 9.17 -28.26
N ARG A 107 -7.69 8.89 -27.73
CA ARG A 107 -7.37 7.58 -27.15
C ARG A 107 -8.07 7.40 -25.79
N PRO A 108 -8.68 6.24 -25.50
CA PRO A 108 -9.14 5.96 -24.16
C PRO A 108 -8.00 6.02 -23.15
N SER A 109 -8.28 6.55 -21.97
CA SER A 109 -7.31 6.64 -20.88
C SER A 109 -7.86 6.02 -19.61
N LEU A 110 -6.99 5.32 -18.88
CA LEU A 110 -7.22 4.82 -17.54
C LEU A 110 -6.16 5.37 -16.60
N VAL A 111 -6.59 6.10 -15.57
CA VAL A 111 -5.73 6.53 -14.46
C VAL A 111 -6.11 5.75 -13.21
N LEU A 112 -5.18 4.95 -12.69
CA LEU A 112 -5.31 4.23 -11.43
C LEU A 112 -4.60 5.00 -10.32
N VAL A 113 -5.36 5.48 -9.34
CA VAL A 113 -4.85 6.25 -8.20
C VAL A 113 -4.92 5.38 -6.96
N LEU A 114 -3.79 5.21 -6.26
CA LEU A 114 -3.81 4.73 -4.87
C LEU A 114 -4.11 5.93 -3.96
N ASP A 115 -5.37 6.12 -3.59
CA ASP A 115 -5.80 7.27 -2.77
C ASP A 115 -5.45 7.13 -1.30
N ASN A 116 -5.56 5.91 -0.78
CA ASN A 116 -5.28 5.65 0.63
C ASN A 116 -4.62 4.29 0.80
N LEU A 117 -3.66 4.22 1.72
CA LEU A 117 -3.12 2.98 2.26
C LEU A 117 -2.87 3.19 3.75
N ALA A 118 -3.61 2.49 4.59
CA ALA A 118 -3.55 2.64 6.02
C ALA A 118 -3.28 1.31 6.72
N TYR A 119 -2.47 1.36 7.76
CA TYR A 119 -2.20 0.30 8.72
C TYR A 119 -2.34 0.89 10.12
N VAL A 120 -3.47 0.66 10.77
CA VAL A 120 -3.72 1.19 12.11
C VAL A 120 -3.88 0.05 13.10
N ARG A 121 -3.52 0.31 14.37
CA ARG A 121 -3.90 -0.59 15.45
C ARG A 121 -5.42 -0.51 15.64
N GLY A 122 -6.07 -1.66 15.63
CA GLY A 122 -7.46 -1.82 16.06
C GLY A 122 -7.57 -2.10 17.56
N ASP A 123 -8.80 -2.18 18.03
CA ASP A 123 -9.13 -2.65 19.38
C ASP A 123 -9.92 -3.95 19.25
N SER A 124 -9.34 -5.05 19.74
CA SER A 124 -9.94 -6.38 19.65
C SER A 124 -11.05 -6.61 20.69
N GLY A 125 -11.11 -5.77 21.74
CA GLY A 125 -11.96 -5.99 22.92
C GLY A 125 -11.61 -7.24 23.73
N GLN A 126 -10.56 -7.99 23.37
CA GLN A 126 -10.14 -9.24 24.01
C GLN A 126 -8.81 -9.05 24.74
N ALA A 127 -8.73 -9.54 25.98
CA ALA A 127 -7.47 -9.52 26.72
C ALA A 127 -6.41 -10.34 25.98
N LEU A 128 -5.18 -9.80 25.89
CA LEU A 128 -4.00 -10.42 25.27
C LEU A 128 -4.05 -10.59 23.73
N ILE A 129 -5.08 -10.09 23.06
CA ILE A 129 -5.15 -10.06 21.59
C ILE A 129 -5.05 -8.62 21.12
N ASP A 130 -4.04 -8.33 20.32
CA ASP A 130 -3.95 -7.06 19.60
C ASP A 130 -4.67 -7.20 18.23
N GLU A 131 -5.01 -6.07 17.62
CA GLU A 131 -5.64 -6.02 16.30
C GLU A 131 -4.92 -5.04 15.38
N ALA A 132 -4.80 -5.38 14.10
CA ALA A 132 -4.46 -4.46 13.03
C ALA A 132 -5.66 -4.30 12.08
N ARG A 133 -5.97 -3.06 11.71
CA ARG A 133 -6.94 -2.71 10.68
C ARG A 133 -6.18 -2.09 9.51
N LEU A 134 -6.33 -2.70 8.35
CA LEU A 134 -5.71 -2.27 7.11
C LEU A 134 -6.79 -1.80 6.15
N GLU A 135 -6.53 -0.71 5.45
CA GLU A 135 -7.41 -0.20 4.40
C GLU A 135 -6.57 0.22 3.20
N ALA A 136 -7.05 -0.11 2.00
CA ALA A 136 -6.55 0.43 0.75
C ALA A 136 -7.72 0.98 -0.05
N VAL A 137 -7.55 2.16 -0.66
CA VAL A 137 -8.54 2.78 -1.53
C VAL A 137 -7.88 3.05 -2.87
N PHE A 138 -8.39 2.39 -3.91
CA PHE A 138 -8.06 2.74 -5.29
C PHE A 138 -9.18 3.58 -5.88
N ARG A 139 -8.83 4.60 -6.66
CA ARG A 139 -9.74 5.27 -7.58
C ARG A 139 -9.27 5.02 -9.00
N ALA A 140 -10.17 4.54 -9.85
CA ALA A 140 -9.87 4.33 -11.25
C ALA A 140 -10.73 5.25 -12.10
N GLU A 141 -10.07 6.07 -12.91
CA GLU A 141 -10.68 7.06 -13.77
C GLU A 141 -10.50 6.62 -15.22
N ALA A 142 -11.58 6.15 -15.84
CA ALA A 142 -11.61 5.82 -17.26
C ALA A 142 -12.22 6.98 -18.04
N SER A 143 -11.61 7.35 -19.17
CA SER A 143 -12.13 8.40 -20.05
C SER A 143 -12.05 7.96 -21.49
N HIS A 144 -13.13 8.16 -22.24
CA HIS A 144 -13.17 7.94 -23.68
C HIS A 144 -14.24 8.84 -24.33
N GLN A 145 -13.89 9.49 -25.45
CA GLN A 145 -14.79 10.35 -26.24
C GLN A 145 -15.58 11.39 -25.41
N GLY A 146 -14.91 12.04 -24.45
CA GLY A 146 -15.53 13.05 -23.59
C GLY A 146 -16.45 12.50 -22.49
N THR A 147 -16.58 11.18 -22.37
CA THR A 147 -17.24 10.52 -21.23
C THR A 147 -16.19 10.08 -20.23
N THR A 148 -16.46 10.29 -18.95
CA THR A 148 -15.59 9.84 -17.85
C THR A 148 -16.38 8.99 -16.86
N TYR A 149 -15.78 7.87 -16.45
CA TYR A 149 -16.25 7.02 -15.36
C TYR A 149 -15.20 7.03 -14.25
N ILE A 150 -15.65 7.16 -13.01
CA ILE A 150 -14.80 7.16 -11.82
C ILE A 150 -15.33 6.12 -10.86
N GLY A 151 -14.56 5.06 -10.64
CA GLY A 151 -14.86 4.03 -9.65
C GLY A 151 -13.94 4.15 -8.43
N THR A 152 -14.48 3.93 -7.23
CA THR A 152 -13.71 3.87 -5.98
C THR A 152 -13.81 2.48 -5.37
N TYR A 153 -12.67 1.83 -5.19
CA TYR A 153 -12.56 0.44 -4.77
C TYR A 153 -11.82 0.38 -3.44
N THR A 154 -12.58 0.13 -2.37
CA THR A 154 -12.03 0.02 -1.02
C THR A 154 -11.86 -1.43 -0.60
N SER A 155 -10.64 -1.80 -0.21
CA SER A 155 -10.32 -3.06 0.44
C SER A 155 -10.07 -2.82 1.92
N ARG A 156 -10.60 -3.69 2.78
CA ARG A 156 -10.37 -3.65 4.23
C ARG A 156 -10.02 -5.03 4.74
N ARG A 157 -9.09 -5.07 5.71
CA ARG A 157 -8.73 -6.29 6.42
C ARG A 157 -8.55 -5.99 7.90
N THR A 158 -9.17 -6.81 8.74
CA THR A 158 -8.93 -6.80 10.19
C THR A 158 -8.22 -8.08 10.55
N GLN A 159 -7.08 -7.96 11.24
CA GLN A 159 -6.25 -9.08 11.64
C GLN A 159 -6.00 -9.01 13.16
N GLY A 160 -6.60 -9.94 13.89
CA GLY A 160 -6.22 -10.20 15.28
C GLY A 160 -4.90 -10.96 15.36
N TYR A 161 -4.10 -10.68 16.37
CA TYR A 161 -2.84 -11.38 16.60
C TYR A 161 -2.48 -11.44 18.09
N ALA A 162 -2.04 -12.62 18.55
CA ALA A 162 -1.45 -12.80 19.87
C ALA A 162 0.05 -12.44 19.87
N ILE A 163 0.71 -12.62 18.73
CA ILE A 163 2.11 -12.23 18.51
C ILE A 163 2.14 -11.23 17.37
N LYS A 164 2.82 -10.10 17.61
CA LYS A 164 2.92 -9.00 16.67
C LYS A 164 3.48 -9.45 15.31
N PRO A 165 2.81 -9.12 14.18
CA PRO A 165 3.29 -9.48 12.85
C PRO A 165 4.67 -8.88 12.56
N ASP A 166 5.53 -9.69 11.94
CA ASP A 166 6.84 -9.29 11.45
C ASP A 166 6.75 -8.59 10.09
N ARG A 167 7.92 -8.29 9.49
CA ARG A 167 8.01 -7.65 8.16
C ARG A 167 7.25 -8.43 7.12
N ASP A 168 7.55 -9.71 6.99
CA ASP A 168 7.07 -10.52 5.89
C ASP A 168 5.58 -10.78 6.00
N SER A 169 5.07 -10.92 7.23
CA SER A 169 3.63 -11.00 7.49
C SER A 169 2.92 -9.71 7.11
N ASN A 170 3.46 -8.54 7.48
CA ASN A 170 2.87 -7.25 7.09
C ASN A 170 2.93 -7.02 5.57
N THR A 171 4.05 -7.35 4.92
CA THR A 171 4.20 -7.28 3.47
C THR A 171 3.15 -8.14 2.77
N ARG A 172 2.96 -9.39 3.20
CA ARG A 172 1.94 -10.28 2.63
C ARG A 172 0.53 -9.71 2.83
N MET A 173 0.17 -9.29 4.03
CA MET A 173 -1.16 -8.73 4.30
C MET A 173 -1.48 -7.49 3.46
N LEU A 174 -0.49 -6.61 3.26
CA LEU A 174 -0.66 -5.41 2.44
C LEU A 174 -0.71 -5.75 0.94
N ASN A 175 0.08 -6.71 0.47
CA ASN A 175 -0.02 -7.19 -0.91
C ASN A 175 -1.41 -7.79 -1.17
N ASP A 176 -1.91 -8.68 -0.28
CA ASP A 176 -3.24 -9.27 -0.40
C ASP A 176 -4.33 -8.16 -0.46
N LEU A 177 -4.23 -7.17 0.43
CA LEU A 177 -5.19 -6.05 0.51
C LEU A 177 -5.21 -5.22 -0.78
N LEU A 178 -4.04 -4.91 -1.33
CA LEU A 178 -3.91 -4.17 -2.58
C LEU A 178 -4.37 -5.03 -3.77
N SER A 179 -4.01 -6.32 -3.80
CA SER A 179 -4.50 -7.29 -4.79
C SER A 179 -6.03 -7.36 -4.82
N ASP A 180 -6.70 -7.42 -3.66
CA ASP A 180 -8.17 -7.37 -3.58
C ASP A 180 -8.74 -6.06 -4.17
N GLY A 181 -8.01 -4.94 -4.01
CA GLY A 181 -8.41 -3.65 -4.53
C GLY A 181 -8.31 -3.61 -6.05
N LEU A 182 -7.22 -4.14 -6.59
CA LEU A 182 -6.98 -4.31 -8.02
C LEU A 182 -7.99 -5.27 -8.66
N ASP A 183 -8.29 -6.39 -8.00
CA ASP A 183 -9.30 -7.37 -8.43
C ASP A 183 -10.67 -6.72 -8.63
N ARG A 184 -11.09 -5.85 -7.71
CA ARG A 184 -12.35 -5.10 -7.85
C ARG A 184 -12.26 -4.02 -8.94
N ALA A 185 -11.17 -3.26 -8.98
CA ALA A 185 -11.00 -2.18 -9.94
C ALA A 185 -11.02 -2.67 -11.40
N PHE A 186 -10.28 -3.74 -11.68
CA PHE A 186 -10.19 -4.31 -13.02
C PHE A 186 -11.28 -5.37 -13.31
N GLY A 187 -12.03 -5.77 -12.28
CA GLY A 187 -13.25 -6.58 -12.44
C GLY A 187 -14.49 -5.76 -12.81
N ASP A 188 -14.43 -4.43 -12.73
CA ASP A 188 -15.58 -3.54 -12.99
C ASP A 188 -15.95 -3.52 -14.50
N PRO A 189 -17.14 -4.01 -14.88
CA PRO A 189 -17.57 -4.03 -16.27
C PRO A 189 -17.89 -2.63 -16.83
N GLU A 190 -18.24 -1.64 -16.00
CA GLU A 190 -18.51 -0.28 -16.46
C GLU A 190 -17.20 0.41 -16.87
N LEU A 191 -16.15 0.20 -16.09
CA LEU A 191 -14.80 0.69 -16.39
C LEU A 191 -14.29 0.08 -17.71
N ALA A 192 -14.34 -1.24 -17.82
CA ALA A 192 -13.91 -1.95 -19.03
C ALA A 192 -14.77 -1.56 -20.24
N GLY A 193 -16.08 -1.43 -20.03
CA GLY A 193 -17.04 -1.04 -21.04
C GLY A 193 -16.79 0.37 -21.57
N LEU A 194 -16.48 1.35 -20.72
CA LEU A 194 -16.16 2.70 -21.17
C LEU A 194 -14.90 2.75 -22.04
N LEU A 195 -13.86 2.00 -21.67
CA LEU A 195 -12.61 1.94 -22.43
C LEU A 195 -12.78 1.28 -23.81
N ALA A 196 -13.74 0.36 -23.94
CA ALA A 196 -14.03 -0.38 -25.18
C ALA A 196 -15.08 0.26 -26.10
N ARG A 197 -15.64 1.42 -25.72
CA ARG A 197 -16.60 2.15 -26.55
C ARG A 197 -15.99 2.69 -27.83
#